data_AF-A0A255REN0-F1
#
_entry.id   AF-A0A255REN0-F1
#
_cell.length_a   1.000
_cell.length_b   1.000
_cell.length_c   1.000
_cell.angle_alpha   90.00
_cell.angle_beta   90.00
_cell.angle_gamma   90.00
#
_symmetry.space_group_name_H-M   'P 1'
#
loop_
_entity.id
_entity.type
_entity.pdbx_description
1 polymer ?
#
loop_
_entity_poly.entity_id
_entity_poly.type
_entity_poly.pdbx_seq_one_letter_code
_entity_poly.pdbx_strand_id
1 'polypeptide(L)'
;MKKLILALLVACSTLTTVAQNLRQTVENGVQTSIRQSENHLWREAFATCRALDAMLGAGNPDLHYLVSNERFRLYTRLNKSAERKAQMALMENYARASKKKDVIEDMLMKKAAFARTTGNAPLATVCYKEIFTMNAKGKDDNGKEKCFKDLIAKAKQDNNDLMAGIINKMYDEWTDSIAGIRAVNELKTVKAQYAEAQDEISTKATTITAQWAFIVILIVIGVGLAAGLLFFLFVMFKNVREIKRLKTSLDLANSNNEQKNKFLNNISAQIRPSLDAMEQGDTKRQVKALQNYIAHIENYMMLEQTREEHYELTSHNMGQFCEKVTQEVKAMVKSTTEVTCTAQPISFATNEDALRTILLNIVEEVVKADGVERINLEFKKRNPHTGNFLVTAVGMTLPEEKRETLFQAFSEIADLTEDDGLTFPTCSLMAYKLNGHLRLDDEFRHGIRFVVELKDK
;
A
#
# COMPACT_ATOMS: atom_id res chain seq x y z
N MET A 1 -15.15 -31.37 -73.91
CA MET A 1 -15.66 -31.65 -72.55
C MET A 1 -17.04 -31.04 -72.26
N LYS A 2 -17.29 -29.73 -72.43
CA LYS A 2 -18.60 -29.10 -72.11
C LYS A 2 -19.83 -29.69 -72.85
N LYS A 3 -19.72 -30.04 -74.14
CA LYS A 3 -20.83 -30.65 -74.91
C LYS A 3 -21.18 -32.09 -74.46
N LEU A 4 -20.19 -32.85 -73.99
CA LEU A 4 -20.40 -34.23 -73.50
C LEU A 4 -21.08 -34.23 -72.12
N ILE A 5 -20.71 -33.27 -71.26
CA ILE A 5 -21.32 -33.06 -69.93
C ILE A 5 -22.77 -32.56 -70.07
N LEU A 6 -23.05 -31.68 -71.03
CA LEU A 6 -24.41 -31.19 -71.29
C LEU A 6 -25.34 -32.29 -71.85
N ALA A 7 -24.83 -33.16 -72.74
CA ALA A 7 -25.60 -34.31 -73.25
C ALA A 7 -25.86 -35.36 -72.14
N LEU A 8 -24.90 -35.60 -71.26
CA LEU A 8 -25.09 -36.47 -70.09
C LEU A 8 -26.12 -35.90 -69.11
N LEU A 9 -26.11 -34.59 -68.86
CA LEU A 9 -27.06 -33.91 -67.99
C LEU A 9 -28.49 -33.91 -68.56
N VAL A 10 -28.65 -33.73 -69.88
CA VAL A 10 -29.96 -33.78 -70.57
C VAL A 10 -30.50 -35.22 -70.64
N ALA A 11 -29.63 -36.22 -70.87
CA ALA A 11 -30.03 -37.62 -70.80
C ALA A 11 -30.42 -38.04 -69.36
N CYS A 12 -29.69 -37.55 -68.35
CA CYS A 12 -29.97 -37.85 -66.95
C CYS A 12 -31.27 -37.16 -66.46
N SER A 13 -31.56 -35.94 -66.92
CA SER A 13 -32.81 -35.22 -66.61
C SER A 13 -34.05 -35.79 -67.31
N THR A 14 -33.89 -36.30 -68.53
CA THR A 14 -34.97 -36.99 -69.27
C THR A 14 -35.25 -38.38 -68.70
N LEU A 15 -34.22 -39.13 -68.29
CA LEU A 15 -34.40 -40.43 -67.62
C LEU A 15 -35.06 -40.30 -66.24
N THR A 16 -34.71 -39.27 -65.47
CA THR A 16 -35.34 -39.00 -64.16
C THR A 16 -36.79 -38.57 -64.28
N THR A 17 -37.15 -37.73 -65.27
CA THR A 17 -38.55 -37.33 -65.51
C THR A 17 -39.43 -38.48 -65.99
N VAL A 18 -38.93 -39.37 -66.86
CA VAL A 18 -39.66 -40.59 -67.28
C VAL A 18 -39.85 -41.56 -66.11
N ALA A 19 -38.82 -41.80 -65.31
CA ALA A 19 -38.92 -42.67 -64.13
C ALA A 19 -39.89 -42.13 -63.07
N GLN A 20 -39.94 -40.80 -62.87
CA GLN A 20 -40.86 -40.15 -61.95
C GLN A 20 -42.32 -40.22 -62.44
N ASN A 21 -42.53 -40.07 -63.75
CA ASN A 21 -43.84 -40.20 -64.38
C ASN A 21 -44.36 -41.65 -64.31
N LEU A 22 -43.49 -42.64 -64.51
CA LEU A 22 -43.85 -44.06 -64.37
C LEU A 22 -44.25 -44.41 -62.93
N ARG A 23 -43.49 -43.95 -61.94
CA ARG A 23 -43.82 -44.18 -60.52
C ARG A 23 -45.17 -43.56 -60.15
N GLN A 24 -45.41 -42.31 -60.53
CA GLN A 24 -46.68 -41.63 -60.26
C GLN A 24 -47.86 -42.35 -60.93
N THR A 25 -47.67 -42.87 -62.14
CA THR A 25 -48.67 -43.67 -62.85
C THR A 25 -49.02 -44.95 -62.08
N VAL A 26 -48.01 -45.66 -61.56
CA VAL A 26 -48.21 -46.86 -60.73
C VAL A 26 -48.92 -46.52 -59.42
N GLU A 27 -48.49 -45.47 -58.73
CA GLU A 27 -49.11 -45.02 -57.47
C GLU A 27 -50.59 -44.65 -57.68
N ASN A 28 -50.91 -43.88 -58.73
CA ASN A 28 -52.28 -43.54 -59.10
C ASN A 28 -53.11 -44.77 -59.48
N GLY A 29 -52.50 -45.73 -60.18
CA GLY A 29 -53.13 -47.00 -60.53
C GLY A 29 -53.45 -47.85 -59.29
N VAL A 30 -52.52 -47.93 -58.33
CA VAL A 30 -52.73 -48.59 -57.04
C VAL A 30 -53.88 -47.91 -56.29
N GLN A 31 -53.92 -46.58 -56.22
CA GLN A 31 -55.02 -45.85 -55.59
C GLN A 31 -56.37 -46.09 -56.29
N THR A 32 -56.36 -46.28 -57.60
CA THR A 32 -57.56 -46.65 -58.36
C THR A 32 -58.04 -48.05 -57.99
N SER A 33 -57.12 -49.03 -57.89
CA SER A 33 -57.43 -50.37 -57.39
C SER A 33 -58.00 -50.34 -55.96
N ILE A 34 -57.44 -49.49 -55.10
CA ILE A 34 -57.93 -49.29 -53.73
C ILE A 34 -59.39 -48.85 -53.74
N ARG A 35 -59.70 -47.74 -54.43
CA ARG A 35 -61.08 -47.23 -54.56
C ARG A 35 -62.04 -48.25 -55.17
N GLN A 36 -61.62 -48.98 -56.21
CA GLN A 36 -62.43 -50.03 -56.83
C GLN A 36 -62.78 -51.12 -55.81
N SER A 37 -61.81 -51.59 -55.04
CA SER A 37 -62.05 -52.61 -54.02
C SER A 37 -62.90 -52.11 -52.84
N GLU A 38 -62.84 -50.83 -52.50
CA GLU A 38 -63.69 -50.20 -51.48
C GLU A 38 -65.14 -50.17 -51.93
N ASN A 39 -65.38 -49.91 -53.21
CA ASN A 39 -66.69 -50.02 -53.87
C ASN A 39 -67.09 -51.46 -54.23
N HIS A 40 -66.42 -52.48 -53.68
CA HIS A 40 -66.65 -53.91 -53.93
C HIS A 40 -66.44 -54.37 -55.39
N LEU A 41 -65.78 -53.58 -56.23
CA LEU A 41 -65.44 -53.91 -57.63
C LEU A 41 -64.15 -54.75 -57.70
N TRP A 42 -64.19 -55.96 -57.12
CA TRP A 42 -63.00 -56.81 -56.96
C TRP A 42 -62.34 -57.22 -58.28
N ARG A 43 -63.15 -57.56 -59.29
CA ARG A 43 -62.63 -57.97 -60.61
C ARG A 43 -61.86 -56.84 -61.28
N GLU A 44 -62.34 -55.61 -61.16
CA GLU A 44 -61.71 -54.42 -61.72
C GLU A 44 -60.44 -54.07 -60.97
N ALA A 45 -60.44 -54.14 -59.63
CA ALA A 45 -59.25 -53.93 -58.82
C ALA A 45 -58.11 -54.89 -59.23
N PHE A 46 -58.39 -56.19 -59.37
CA PHE A 46 -57.39 -57.15 -59.88
C PHE A 46 -57.01 -56.92 -61.34
N ALA A 47 -57.93 -56.47 -62.20
CA ALA A 47 -57.62 -56.11 -63.58
C ALA A 47 -56.65 -54.92 -63.64
N THR A 48 -56.87 -53.89 -62.81
CA THR A 48 -55.98 -52.74 -62.66
C THR A 48 -54.57 -53.17 -62.25
N CYS A 49 -54.43 -54.04 -61.23
CA CYS A 49 -53.12 -54.57 -60.85
C CYS A 49 -52.46 -55.38 -61.98
N ARG A 50 -53.22 -56.11 -62.82
CA ARG A 50 -52.66 -56.85 -63.98
C ARG A 50 -52.18 -55.90 -65.08
N ALA A 51 -52.94 -54.84 -65.36
CA ALA A 51 -52.55 -53.81 -66.31
C ALA A 51 -51.26 -53.09 -65.87
N LEU A 52 -51.12 -52.79 -64.58
CA LEU A 52 -49.91 -52.19 -64.03
C LEU A 52 -48.68 -53.10 -64.15
N ASP A 53 -48.80 -54.39 -63.85
CA ASP A 53 -47.69 -55.32 -64.04
C ASP A 53 -47.29 -55.47 -65.52
N ALA A 54 -48.27 -55.53 -66.42
CA ALA A 54 -48.01 -55.59 -67.86
C ALA A 54 -47.26 -54.35 -68.36
N MET A 55 -47.56 -53.17 -67.80
CA MET A 55 -46.88 -51.91 -68.09
C MET A 55 -45.44 -51.89 -67.56
N LEU A 56 -45.19 -52.48 -66.39
CA LEU A 56 -43.86 -52.50 -65.76
C LEU A 56 -42.87 -53.47 -66.43
N GLY A 57 -43.37 -54.51 -67.10
CA GLY A 57 -42.53 -55.51 -67.77
C GLY A 57 -41.68 -56.31 -66.78
N ALA A 58 -40.38 -56.42 -67.04
CA ALA A 58 -39.43 -57.14 -66.16
C ALA A 58 -38.55 -56.21 -65.30
N GLY A 59 -38.71 -54.89 -65.42
CA GLY A 59 -37.88 -53.88 -64.75
C GLY A 59 -38.57 -53.27 -63.52
N ASN A 60 -37.85 -52.41 -62.78
CA ASN A 60 -38.37 -51.65 -61.62
C ASN A 60 -38.97 -52.53 -60.49
N PRO A 61 -38.14 -53.33 -59.79
CA PRO A 61 -38.60 -54.20 -58.71
C PRO A 61 -39.34 -53.46 -57.58
N ASP A 62 -38.99 -52.21 -57.29
CA ASP A 62 -39.69 -51.38 -56.29
C ASP A 62 -41.11 -51.00 -56.71
N LEU A 63 -41.37 -50.81 -58.01
CA LEU A 63 -42.72 -50.55 -58.52
C LEU A 63 -43.55 -51.84 -58.56
N HIS A 64 -42.94 -52.97 -58.94
CA HIS A 64 -43.60 -54.27 -58.80
C HIS A 64 -43.94 -54.60 -57.35
N TYR A 65 -43.10 -54.18 -56.39
CA TYR A 65 -43.42 -54.31 -54.98
C TYR A 65 -44.70 -53.54 -54.60
N LEU A 66 -44.93 -52.32 -55.11
CA LEU A 66 -46.15 -51.55 -54.84
C LEU A 66 -47.40 -52.26 -55.38
N VAL A 67 -47.35 -52.76 -56.61
CA VAL A 67 -48.46 -53.49 -57.24
C VAL A 67 -48.73 -54.82 -56.50
N SER A 68 -47.67 -55.53 -56.14
CA SER A 68 -47.74 -56.79 -55.38
C SER A 68 -48.29 -56.57 -53.97
N ASN A 69 -47.91 -55.48 -53.30
CA ASN A 69 -48.45 -55.06 -52.01
C ASN A 69 -49.96 -54.78 -52.10
N GLU A 70 -50.43 -54.13 -53.16
CA GLU A 70 -51.86 -53.92 -53.36
C GLU A 70 -52.60 -55.24 -53.59
N ARG A 71 -52.05 -56.16 -54.40
CA ARG A 71 -52.63 -57.51 -54.54
C ARG A 71 -52.67 -58.27 -53.23
N PHE A 72 -51.62 -58.16 -52.40
CA PHE A 72 -51.60 -58.75 -51.07
C PHE A 72 -52.73 -58.18 -50.19
N ARG A 73 -52.99 -56.86 -50.25
CA ARG A 73 -54.13 -56.22 -49.57
C ARG A 73 -55.48 -56.79 -50.07
N LEU A 74 -55.65 -56.93 -51.39
CA LEU A 74 -56.88 -57.51 -51.96
C LEU A 74 -57.11 -58.95 -51.50
N TYR A 75 -56.09 -59.82 -51.57
CA TYR A 75 -56.19 -61.21 -51.07
C TYR A 75 -56.43 -61.26 -49.55
N THR A 76 -55.92 -60.28 -48.80
CA THR A 76 -56.21 -60.14 -47.37
C THR A 76 -57.67 -59.84 -47.10
N ARG A 77 -58.28 -58.90 -47.83
CA ARG A 77 -59.71 -58.59 -47.68
C ARG A 77 -60.63 -59.72 -48.13
N LEU A 78 -60.20 -60.53 -49.10
CA LEU A 78 -60.93 -61.71 -49.58
C LEU A 78 -60.65 -63.00 -48.78
N ASN A 79 -59.85 -62.92 -47.71
CA ASN A 79 -59.42 -64.04 -46.87
C ASN A 79 -58.81 -65.24 -47.64
N LYS A 80 -58.04 -64.95 -48.69
CA LYS A 80 -57.38 -65.94 -49.56
C LYS A 80 -55.99 -66.31 -49.04
N SER A 81 -55.92 -67.28 -48.13
CA SER A 81 -54.71 -67.58 -47.36
C SER A 81 -53.52 -68.09 -48.18
N ALA A 82 -53.75 -68.99 -49.13
CA ALA A 82 -52.68 -69.56 -49.97
C ALA A 82 -52.08 -68.49 -50.91
N GLU A 83 -52.94 -67.68 -51.50
CA GLU A 83 -52.59 -66.59 -52.40
C GLU A 83 -51.88 -65.46 -51.65
N ARG A 84 -52.31 -65.12 -50.43
CA ARG A 84 -51.57 -64.18 -49.55
C ARG A 84 -50.14 -64.65 -49.30
N LYS A 85 -49.94 -65.93 -48.97
CA LYS A 85 -48.61 -66.48 -48.71
C LYS A 85 -47.72 -66.42 -49.94
N ALA A 86 -48.27 -66.77 -51.11
CA ALA A 86 -47.56 -66.67 -52.39
C ALA A 86 -47.22 -65.20 -52.74
N GLN A 87 -48.14 -64.26 -52.53
CA GLN A 87 -47.87 -62.84 -52.77
C GLN A 87 -46.83 -62.27 -51.82
N MET A 88 -46.83 -62.66 -50.54
CA MET A 88 -45.78 -62.24 -49.60
C MET A 88 -44.38 -62.67 -50.07
N ALA A 89 -44.24 -63.88 -50.61
CA ALA A 89 -42.97 -64.35 -51.18
C ALA A 89 -42.54 -63.52 -52.42
N LEU A 90 -43.50 -63.15 -53.28
CA LEU A 90 -43.22 -62.27 -54.43
C LEU A 90 -42.81 -60.87 -53.97
N MET A 91 -43.52 -60.29 -53.00
CA MET A 91 -43.17 -59.00 -52.39
C MET A 91 -41.76 -59.01 -51.82
N GLU A 92 -41.37 -60.08 -51.12
CA GLU A 92 -40.01 -60.22 -50.59
C GLU A 92 -38.96 -60.25 -51.71
N ASN A 93 -39.19 -61.01 -52.78
CA ASN A 93 -38.29 -61.07 -53.92
C ASN A 93 -38.12 -59.68 -54.57
N TYR A 94 -39.22 -58.96 -54.82
CA TYR A 94 -39.19 -57.63 -55.40
C TYR A 94 -38.51 -56.60 -54.50
N ALA A 95 -38.82 -56.60 -53.20
CA ALA A 95 -38.20 -55.71 -52.24
C ALA A 95 -36.69 -55.93 -52.15
N ARG A 96 -36.24 -57.19 -52.05
CA ARG A 96 -34.81 -57.53 -52.02
C ARG A 96 -34.11 -57.20 -53.34
N ALA A 97 -34.75 -57.46 -54.49
CA ALA A 97 -34.22 -57.11 -55.81
C ALA A 97 -34.09 -55.59 -56.01
N SER A 98 -34.94 -54.78 -55.35
CA SER A 98 -34.87 -53.32 -55.43
C SER A 98 -33.60 -52.72 -54.82
N LYS A 99 -32.99 -53.43 -53.83
CA LYS A 99 -31.87 -52.95 -52.99
C LYS A 99 -32.14 -51.64 -52.25
N LYS A 100 -33.39 -51.16 -52.23
CA LYS A 100 -33.78 -49.91 -51.57
C LYS A 100 -34.14 -50.20 -50.11
N LYS A 101 -33.45 -49.51 -49.20
CA LYS A 101 -33.53 -49.77 -47.74
C LYS A 101 -34.94 -49.57 -47.20
N ASP A 102 -35.60 -48.49 -47.62
CA ASP A 102 -36.98 -48.14 -47.29
C ASP A 102 -37.99 -49.20 -47.76
N VAL A 103 -37.82 -49.72 -48.99
CA VAL A 103 -38.68 -50.78 -49.56
C VAL A 103 -38.50 -52.10 -48.80
N ILE A 104 -37.27 -52.46 -48.46
CA ILE A 104 -36.98 -53.67 -47.68
C ILE A 104 -37.52 -53.54 -46.25
N GLU A 105 -37.37 -52.38 -45.61
CA GLU A 105 -37.92 -52.14 -44.27
C GLU A 105 -39.45 -52.23 -44.27
N ASP A 106 -40.14 -51.58 -45.21
CA ASP A 106 -41.60 -51.66 -45.35
C ASP A 106 -42.07 -53.11 -45.59
N MET A 107 -41.35 -53.88 -46.41
CA MET A 107 -41.62 -55.30 -46.63
C MET A 107 -41.47 -56.11 -45.35
N LEU A 108 -40.38 -55.92 -44.59
CA LEU A 108 -40.13 -56.64 -43.34
C LEU A 108 -41.19 -56.30 -42.28
N MET A 109 -41.64 -55.05 -42.20
CA MET A 109 -42.73 -54.63 -41.32
C MET A 109 -44.05 -55.34 -41.68
N LYS A 110 -44.39 -55.40 -42.97
CA LYS A 110 -45.60 -56.10 -43.45
C LYS A 110 -45.51 -57.61 -43.28
N LYS A 111 -44.33 -58.20 -43.48
CA LYS A 111 -44.06 -59.63 -43.24
C LYS A 111 -44.19 -59.97 -41.76
N ALA A 112 -43.72 -59.10 -40.85
CA ALA A 112 -43.90 -59.25 -39.41
C ALA A 112 -45.39 -59.15 -39.01
N ALA A 113 -46.13 -58.20 -39.60
CA ALA A 113 -47.58 -58.08 -39.38
C ALA A 113 -48.34 -59.32 -39.89
N PHE A 114 -47.97 -59.85 -41.05
CA PHE A 114 -48.53 -61.10 -41.56
C PHE A 114 -48.21 -62.30 -40.67
N ALA A 115 -46.98 -62.40 -40.16
CA ALA A 115 -46.58 -63.42 -39.20
C ALA A 115 -47.41 -63.38 -37.92
N ARG A 116 -47.79 -62.18 -37.43
CA ARG A 116 -48.73 -62.00 -36.32
C ARG A 116 -50.11 -62.59 -36.62
N THR A 117 -50.67 -62.31 -37.81
CA THR A 117 -52.01 -62.86 -38.19
C THR A 117 -52.03 -64.37 -38.33
N THR A 118 -50.87 -65.01 -38.50
CA THR A 118 -50.71 -66.45 -38.68
C THR A 118 -50.17 -67.15 -37.43
N GLY A 119 -50.00 -66.43 -36.31
CA GLY A 119 -49.49 -66.99 -35.05
C GLY A 119 -48.00 -67.32 -35.03
N ASN A 120 -47.23 -66.89 -36.04
CA ASN A 120 -45.79 -67.19 -36.17
C ASN A 120 -44.93 -66.07 -35.54
N ALA A 121 -44.94 -65.98 -34.21
CA ALA A 121 -44.15 -65.01 -33.47
C ALA A 121 -42.62 -65.07 -33.76
N PRO A 122 -41.98 -66.25 -33.90
CA PRO A 122 -40.56 -66.34 -34.25
C PRO A 122 -40.21 -65.63 -35.56
N LEU A 123 -41.07 -65.73 -36.57
CA LEU A 123 -40.86 -65.05 -37.85
C LEU A 123 -40.91 -63.53 -37.72
N ALA A 124 -41.80 -62.98 -36.88
CA ALA A 124 -41.86 -61.55 -36.60
C ALA A 124 -40.55 -61.07 -35.93
N THR A 125 -40.02 -61.83 -34.97
CA THR A 125 -38.73 -61.52 -34.31
C THR A 125 -37.59 -61.46 -35.33
N VAL A 126 -37.52 -62.41 -36.26
CA VAL A 126 -36.50 -62.41 -37.33
C VAL A 126 -36.60 -61.14 -38.18
N CYS A 127 -37.81 -60.74 -38.56
CA CYS A 127 -38.01 -59.52 -39.36
C CYS A 127 -37.57 -58.26 -38.61
N TYR A 128 -37.96 -58.10 -37.35
CA TYR A 128 -37.57 -56.95 -36.53
C TYR A 128 -36.05 -56.91 -36.27
N LYS A 129 -35.41 -58.06 -36.09
CA LYS A 129 -33.96 -58.17 -35.96
C LYS A 129 -33.24 -57.75 -37.25
N GLU A 130 -33.77 -58.13 -38.41
CA GLU A 130 -33.22 -57.70 -39.71
C GLU A 130 -33.36 -56.18 -39.88
N ILE A 131 -34.52 -55.59 -39.56
CA ILE A 131 -34.74 -54.14 -39.59
C ILE A 131 -33.73 -53.42 -38.68
N PHE A 132 -33.57 -53.87 -37.44
CA PHE A 132 -32.60 -53.28 -36.52
C PHE A 132 -31.18 -53.37 -37.08
N THR A 133 -30.77 -54.54 -37.58
CA THR A 133 -29.42 -54.77 -38.13
C THR A 133 -29.12 -53.84 -39.31
N MET A 134 -30.10 -53.62 -40.19
CA MET A 134 -29.99 -52.69 -41.31
C MET A 134 -29.90 -51.23 -40.85
N ASN A 135 -30.61 -50.87 -39.77
CA ASN A 135 -30.63 -49.51 -39.22
C ASN A 135 -29.41 -49.18 -38.34
N ALA A 136 -28.85 -50.19 -37.68
CA ALA A 136 -27.69 -50.10 -36.80
C ALA A 136 -26.35 -50.27 -37.53
N LYS A 137 -26.35 -50.69 -38.80
CA LYS A 137 -25.12 -50.92 -39.57
C LYS A 137 -24.22 -49.69 -39.61
N GLY A 138 -22.97 -49.84 -39.16
CA GLY A 138 -21.96 -48.78 -39.16
C GLY A 138 -22.09 -47.75 -38.04
N LYS A 139 -23.01 -47.95 -37.08
CA LYS A 139 -23.18 -47.06 -35.93
C LYS A 139 -22.38 -47.54 -34.72
N ASP A 140 -21.92 -46.58 -33.92
CA ASP A 140 -21.37 -46.80 -32.59
C ASP A 140 -22.48 -47.19 -31.60
N ASP A 141 -22.12 -47.48 -30.35
CA ASP A 141 -23.10 -47.98 -29.37
C ASP A 141 -24.17 -46.93 -29.03
N ASN A 142 -23.83 -45.63 -29.05
CA ASN A 142 -24.81 -44.54 -28.92
C ASN A 142 -25.78 -44.50 -30.11
N GLY A 143 -25.27 -44.67 -31.33
CA GLY A 143 -26.10 -44.75 -32.53
C GLY A 143 -26.99 -46.00 -32.57
N LYS A 144 -26.54 -47.13 -32.02
CA LYS A 144 -27.35 -48.35 -31.83
C LYS A 144 -28.43 -48.16 -30.78
N GLU A 145 -28.11 -47.52 -29.65
CA GLU A 145 -29.08 -47.16 -28.61
C GLU A 145 -30.20 -46.31 -29.19
N LYS A 146 -29.85 -45.31 -30.01
CA LYS A 146 -30.83 -44.49 -30.71
C LYS A 146 -31.71 -45.31 -31.65
N CYS A 147 -31.15 -46.25 -32.41
CA CYS A 147 -31.95 -47.14 -33.26
C CYS A 147 -32.98 -47.96 -32.48
N PHE A 148 -32.61 -48.50 -31.31
CA PHE A 148 -33.55 -49.21 -30.46
C PHE A 148 -34.67 -48.28 -29.98
N LYS A 149 -34.33 -47.09 -29.47
CA LYS A 149 -35.32 -46.09 -29.02
C LYS A 149 -36.27 -45.65 -30.14
N ASP A 150 -35.75 -45.43 -31.35
CA ASP A 150 -36.54 -45.05 -32.52
C ASP A 150 -37.53 -46.16 -32.92
N LEU A 151 -37.09 -47.43 -32.89
CA LEU A 151 -37.98 -48.58 -33.18
C LEU A 151 -39.03 -48.79 -32.09
N ILE A 152 -38.69 -48.59 -30.81
CA ILE A 152 -39.65 -48.64 -29.70
C ILE A 152 -40.68 -47.51 -29.83
N ALA A 153 -40.24 -46.30 -30.17
CA ALA A 153 -41.12 -45.16 -30.39
C ALA A 153 -42.08 -45.42 -31.55
N LYS A 154 -41.59 -45.95 -32.68
CA LYS A 154 -42.41 -46.38 -33.82
C LYS A 154 -43.42 -47.45 -33.44
N ALA A 155 -42.99 -48.48 -32.69
CA ALA A 155 -43.89 -49.53 -32.20
C ALA A 155 -45.02 -48.98 -31.32
N LYS A 156 -44.72 -48.00 -30.45
CA LYS A 156 -45.72 -47.31 -29.62
C LYS A 156 -46.66 -46.46 -30.46
N GLN A 157 -46.15 -45.69 -31.42
CA GLN A 157 -46.95 -44.88 -32.33
C GLN A 157 -47.95 -45.73 -33.12
N ASP A 158 -47.53 -46.92 -33.55
CA ASP A 158 -48.35 -47.85 -34.33
C ASP A 158 -49.27 -48.74 -33.45
N ASN A 159 -49.32 -48.52 -32.13
CA ASN A 159 -50.02 -49.38 -31.15
C ASN A 159 -49.69 -50.88 -31.32
N ASN A 160 -48.41 -51.20 -31.58
CA ASN A 160 -47.94 -52.55 -31.85
C ASN A 160 -47.20 -53.15 -30.65
N ASP A 161 -47.96 -53.64 -29.67
CA ASP A 161 -47.43 -54.20 -28.42
C ASP A 161 -46.45 -55.37 -28.63
N LEU A 162 -46.68 -56.20 -29.65
CA LEU A 162 -45.80 -57.31 -29.99
C LEU A 162 -44.42 -56.82 -30.44
N MET A 163 -44.38 -55.78 -31.30
CA MET A 163 -43.13 -55.17 -31.72
C MET A 163 -42.42 -54.50 -30.55
N ALA A 164 -43.16 -53.75 -29.73
CA ALA A 164 -42.60 -53.09 -28.56
C ALA A 164 -41.98 -54.11 -27.60
N GLY A 165 -42.67 -55.23 -27.31
CA GLY A 165 -42.14 -56.30 -26.47
C GLY A 165 -40.89 -56.97 -27.02
N ILE A 166 -40.87 -57.29 -28.32
CA ILE A 166 -39.69 -57.90 -28.97
C ILE A 166 -38.49 -56.94 -28.96
N ILE A 167 -38.70 -55.68 -29.35
CA ILE A 167 -37.60 -54.70 -29.42
C ILE A 167 -37.10 -54.33 -28.01
N ASN A 168 -37.98 -54.18 -27.02
CA ASN A 168 -37.57 -53.94 -25.63
C ASN A 168 -36.68 -55.09 -25.11
N LYS A 169 -37.09 -56.34 -25.33
CA LYS A 169 -36.27 -57.49 -24.93
C LYS A 169 -34.89 -57.48 -25.59
N MET A 170 -34.82 -57.18 -26.89
CA MET A 170 -33.55 -57.04 -27.59
C MET A 170 -32.70 -55.86 -27.07
N TYR A 171 -33.34 -54.77 -26.67
CA TYR A 171 -32.68 -53.61 -26.10
C TYR A 171 -32.08 -53.91 -24.72
N ASP A 172 -32.81 -54.64 -23.87
CA ASP A 172 -32.33 -55.06 -22.55
C ASP A 172 -31.12 -56.00 -22.68
N GLU A 173 -31.24 -57.04 -23.53
CA GLU A 173 -30.13 -57.98 -23.81
C GLU A 173 -28.88 -57.26 -24.37
N TRP A 174 -29.08 -56.26 -25.24
CA TRP A 174 -27.99 -55.45 -25.77
C TRP A 174 -27.37 -54.54 -24.71
N THR A 175 -28.18 -53.90 -23.89
CA THR A 175 -27.74 -53.00 -22.81
C THR A 175 -26.89 -53.75 -21.79
N ASP A 176 -27.32 -54.94 -21.39
CA ASP A 176 -26.56 -55.81 -20.49
C ASP A 176 -25.20 -56.19 -21.09
N SER A 177 -25.16 -56.49 -22.40
CA SER A 177 -23.92 -56.83 -23.10
C SER A 177 -22.89 -55.68 -23.14
N ILE A 178 -23.32 -54.42 -23.07
CA ILE A 178 -22.42 -53.26 -23.15
C ILE A 178 -22.20 -52.56 -21.81
N ALA A 179 -22.93 -52.93 -20.75
CA ALA A 179 -22.87 -52.29 -19.43
C ALA A 179 -21.44 -52.29 -18.86
N GLY A 180 -20.73 -53.41 -18.95
CA GLY A 180 -19.34 -53.51 -18.50
C GLY A 180 -18.39 -52.62 -19.31
N ILE A 181 -18.59 -52.52 -20.62
CA ILE A 181 -17.78 -51.67 -21.52
C ILE A 181 -18.00 -50.19 -21.20
N ARG A 182 -19.26 -49.80 -20.96
CA ARG A 182 -19.62 -48.43 -20.57
C ARG A 182 -18.96 -48.04 -19.24
N ALA A 183 -19.05 -48.90 -18.23
CA ALA A 183 -18.40 -48.68 -16.94
C ALA A 183 -16.88 -48.51 -17.06
N VAL A 184 -16.21 -49.32 -17.90
CA VAL A 184 -14.76 -49.20 -18.15
C VAL A 184 -14.42 -47.87 -18.83
N ASN A 185 -15.20 -47.46 -19.82
CA ASN A 185 -14.96 -46.19 -20.52
C ASN A 185 -15.19 -44.97 -19.61
N GLU A 186 -16.22 -45.01 -18.76
CA GLU A 186 -16.47 -43.98 -17.74
C GLU A 186 -15.29 -43.89 -16.77
N LEU A 187 -14.83 -45.02 -16.23
CA LEU A 187 -13.65 -45.06 -15.35
C LEU A 187 -12.39 -44.51 -16.03
N LYS A 188 -12.16 -44.85 -17.30
CA LYS A 188 -11.03 -44.32 -18.07
C LYS A 188 -11.12 -42.81 -18.23
N THR A 189 -12.31 -42.30 -18.53
CA THR A 189 -12.57 -40.86 -18.69
C THR A 189 -12.33 -40.11 -17.39
N VAL A 190 -12.92 -40.59 -16.29
CA VAL A 190 -12.75 -40.00 -14.96
C VAL A 190 -11.29 -40.05 -14.52
N LYS A 191 -10.57 -41.15 -14.77
CA LYS A 191 -9.15 -41.26 -14.45
C LYS A 191 -8.29 -40.29 -15.25
N ALA A 192 -8.62 -40.06 -16.53
CA ALA A 192 -7.94 -39.07 -17.35
C ALA A 192 -8.18 -37.64 -16.83
N GLN A 193 -9.43 -37.30 -16.51
CA GLN A 193 -9.78 -36.01 -15.91
C GLN A 193 -9.06 -35.77 -14.58
N TYR A 194 -8.96 -36.80 -13.74
CA TYR A 194 -8.22 -36.70 -12.48
C TYR A 194 -6.72 -36.45 -12.71
N ALA A 195 -6.12 -37.15 -13.67
CA ALA A 195 -4.70 -36.94 -14.02
C ALA A 195 -4.43 -35.53 -14.56
N GLU A 196 -5.31 -35.02 -15.42
CA GLU A 196 -5.26 -33.65 -15.94
C GLU A 196 -5.40 -32.61 -14.82
N ALA A 197 -6.39 -32.78 -13.92
CA ALA A 197 -6.58 -31.90 -12.77
C ALA A 197 -5.36 -31.91 -11.83
N GLN A 198 -4.73 -33.07 -11.61
CA GLN A 198 -3.53 -33.19 -10.79
C GLN A 198 -2.33 -32.46 -11.42
N ASP A 199 -2.17 -32.54 -12.73
CA ASP A 199 -1.12 -31.84 -13.47
C ASP A 199 -1.33 -30.31 -13.44
N GLU A 200 -2.58 -29.85 -13.59
CA GLU A 200 -2.93 -28.45 -13.45
C GLU A 200 -2.62 -27.91 -12.05
N ILE A 201 -2.95 -28.67 -10.99
CA ILE A 201 -2.63 -28.31 -9.60
C ILE A 201 -1.12 -28.23 -9.39
N SER A 202 -0.34 -29.19 -9.90
CA SER A 202 1.12 -29.19 -9.80
C SER A 202 1.75 -27.98 -10.51
N THR A 203 1.27 -27.67 -11.70
CA THR A 203 1.72 -26.51 -12.49
C THR A 203 1.37 -25.18 -11.81
N LYS A 204 0.18 -25.07 -11.21
CA LYS A 204 -0.19 -23.90 -10.40
C LYS A 204 0.64 -23.80 -9.11
N ALA A 205 0.91 -24.92 -8.43
CA ALA A 205 1.71 -24.92 -7.21
C ALA A 205 3.16 -24.47 -7.48
N THR A 206 3.78 -24.94 -8.56
CA THR A 206 5.14 -24.54 -8.96
C THR A 206 5.23 -23.07 -9.36
N THR A 207 4.26 -22.57 -10.13
CA THR A 207 4.18 -21.14 -10.50
C THR A 207 3.97 -20.23 -9.29
N ILE A 208 3.07 -20.58 -8.36
CA ILE A 208 2.86 -19.83 -7.11
C ILE A 208 4.15 -19.83 -6.28
N THR A 209 4.81 -20.98 -6.13
CA THR A 209 6.06 -21.08 -5.35
C THR A 209 7.16 -20.20 -5.96
N ALA A 210 7.31 -20.17 -7.28
CA ALA A 210 8.26 -19.31 -7.97
C ALA A 210 7.94 -17.82 -7.78
N GLN A 211 6.66 -17.43 -7.83
CA GLN A 211 6.23 -16.05 -7.56
C GLN A 211 6.55 -15.62 -6.12
N TRP A 212 6.29 -16.47 -5.13
CA TRP A 212 6.64 -16.19 -3.73
C TRP A 212 8.15 -16.03 -3.52
N ALA A 213 8.97 -16.86 -4.18
CA ALA A 213 10.42 -16.72 -4.11
C ALA A 213 10.91 -15.34 -4.60
N PHE A 214 10.33 -14.82 -5.69
CA PHE A 214 10.65 -13.48 -6.19
C PHE A 214 10.26 -12.37 -5.20
N ILE A 215 9.08 -12.47 -4.57
CA ILE A 215 8.62 -11.53 -3.55
C ILE A 215 9.58 -11.51 -2.35
N VAL A 216 10.00 -12.67 -1.86
CA VAL A 216 10.94 -12.75 -0.72
C VAL A 216 12.28 -12.08 -1.05
N ILE A 217 12.83 -12.31 -2.25
CA ILE A 217 14.08 -11.66 -2.69
C ILE A 217 13.92 -10.13 -2.72
N LEU A 218 12.82 -9.62 -3.24
CA LEU A 218 12.55 -8.17 -3.27
C LEU A 218 12.47 -7.56 -1.86
N ILE A 219 11.85 -8.27 -0.91
CA ILE A 219 11.78 -7.81 0.49
C ILE A 219 13.19 -7.73 1.10
N VAL A 220 14.03 -8.74 0.88
CA VAL A 220 15.42 -8.75 1.40
C VAL A 220 16.22 -7.57 0.84
N ILE A 221 16.09 -7.29 -0.47
CA ILE A 221 16.73 -6.13 -1.10
C ILE A 221 16.19 -4.82 -0.49
N GLY A 222 14.88 -4.69 -0.31
CA GLY A 222 14.24 -3.53 0.30
C GLY A 222 14.72 -3.26 1.73
N VAL A 223 14.84 -4.30 2.55
CA VAL A 223 15.38 -4.20 3.91
C VAL A 223 16.85 -3.77 3.89
N GLY A 224 17.66 -4.34 2.98
CA GLY A 224 19.06 -3.94 2.80
C GLY A 224 19.22 -2.47 2.43
N LEU A 225 18.41 -1.97 1.50
CA LEU A 225 18.39 -0.56 1.10
C LEU A 225 17.95 0.35 2.26
N ALA A 226 16.90 -0.02 2.99
CA ALA A 226 16.43 0.75 4.14
C ALA A 226 17.51 0.84 5.24
N ALA A 227 18.18 -0.27 5.55
CA ALA A 227 19.28 -0.29 6.50
C ALA A 227 20.46 0.60 6.04
N GLY A 228 20.84 0.51 4.76
CA GLY A 228 21.87 1.37 4.18
C GLY A 228 21.53 2.85 4.24
N LEU A 229 20.27 3.19 3.98
CA LEU A 229 19.78 4.58 3.99
C LEU A 229 19.73 5.15 5.42
N LEU A 230 19.30 4.35 6.40
CA LEU A 230 19.36 4.71 7.82
C LEU A 230 20.79 4.92 8.29
N PHE A 231 21.73 4.05 7.88
CA PHE A 231 23.15 4.21 8.21
C PHE A 231 23.72 5.50 7.60
N PHE A 232 23.41 5.78 6.32
CA PHE A 232 23.83 7.01 5.67
C PHE A 232 23.30 8.26 6.36
N LEU A 233 22.00 8.28 6.70
CA LEU A 233 21.39 9.37 7.46
C LEU A 233 22.08 9.56 8.82
N PHE A 234 22.35 8.47 9.54
CA PHE A 234 23.05 8.54 10.83
C PHE A 234 24.45 9.17 10.70
N VAL A 235 25.23 8.77 9.68
CA VAL A 235 26.55 9.34 9.41
C VAL A 235 26.45 10.83 9.03
N MET A 236 25.49 11.21 8.17
CA MET A 236 25.24 12.61 7.83
C MET A 236 24.89 13.45 9.06
N PHE A 237 23.98 12.98 9.92
CA PHE A 237 23.60 13.68 11.14
C PHE A 237 24.79 13.85 12.09
N LYS A 238 25.62 12.81 12.26
CA LYS A 238 26.85 12.91 13.04
C LYS A 238 27.78 13.98 12.47
N ASN A 239 28.05 13.95 11.17
CA ASN A 239 28.95 14.91 10.51
C ASN A 239 28.42 16.36 10.61
N VAL A 240 27.12 16.57 10.41
CA VAL A 240 26.50 17.91 10.57
C VAL A 240 26.60 18.40 12.01
N ARG A 241 26.44 17.51 13.00
CA ARG A 241 26.56 17.87 14.41
C ARG A 241 27.99 18.27 14.78
N GLU A 242 29.00 17.54 14.31
CA GLU A 242 30.41 17.89 14.52
C GLU A 242 30.74 19.23 13.85
N ILE A 243 30.30 19.44 12.60
CA ILE A 243 30.52 20.71 11.88
C ILE A 243 29.86 21.90 12.61
N LYS A 244 28.65 21.71 13.17
CA LYS A 244 27.99 22.75 13.97
C LYS A 244 28.77 23.07 15.25
N ARG A 245 29.26 22.05 15.97
CA ARG A 245 30.11 22.23 17.16
C ARG A 245 31.38 23.02 16.84
N LEU A 246 32.06 22.66 15.76
CA LEU A 246 33.26 23.35 15.29
C LEU A 246 33.00 24.83 14.97
N LYS A 247 31.86 25.15 14.33
CA LYS A 247 31.48 26.56 14.06
C LYS A 247 31.24 27.36 15.35
N THR A 248 30.52 26.79 16.32
CA THR A 248 30.25 27.48 17.59
C THR A 248 31.54 27.75 18.38
N SER A 249 32.48 26.79 18.41
CA SER A 249 33.78 27.00 19.05
C SER A 249 34.65 28.03 18.32
N LEU A 250 34.60 28.08 17.00
CA LEU A 250 35.32 29.07 16.20
C LEU A 250 34.78 30.49 16.43
N ASP A 251 33.46 30.64 16.47
CA ASP A 251 32.79 31.93 16.67
C ASP A 251 33.08 32.49 18.08
N LEU A 252 33.02 31.64 19.11
CA LEU A 252 33.39 31.99 20.48
C LEU A 252 34.87 32.38 20.62
N ALA A 253 35.76 31.69 19.91
CA ALA A 253 37.19 32.03 19.91
C ALA A 253 37.45 33.36 19.19
N ASN A 254 36.73 33.64 18.10
CA ASN A 254 36.90 34.86 17.32
C ASN A 254 36.34 36.09 18.06
N SER A 255 35.17 35.98 18.70
CA SER A 255 34.61 37.04 19.54
C SER A 255 35.50 37.35 20.75
N ASN A 256 36.06 36.31 21.38
CA ASN A 256 37.02 36.49 22.48
C ASN A 256 38.31 37.19 22.02
N ASN A 257 38.80 36.87 20.82
CA ASN A 257 39.98 37.55 20.27
C ASN A 257 39.69 39.01 19.90
N GLU A 258 38.52 39.32 19.36
CA GLU A 258 38.12 40.70 19.06
C GLU A 258 38.02 41.55 20.33
N GLN A 259 37.43 41.00 21.40
CA GLN A 259 37.36 41.65 22.71
C GLN A 259 38.75 41.86 23.33
N LYS A 260 39.64 40.86 23.26
CA LYS A 260 41.04 40.98 23.72
C LYS A 260 41.82 42.06 22.97
N ASN A 261 41.60 42.20 21.66
CA ASN A 261 42.26 43.23 20.86
C ASN A 261 41.76 44.65 21.20
N LYS A 262 40.45 44.83 21.41
CA LYS A 262 39.88 46.13 21.84
C LYS A 262 40.39 46.53 23.22
N PHE A 263 40.45 45.59 24.17
CA PHE A 263 41.03 45.77 25.50
C PHE A 263 42.49 46.26 25.45
N LEU A 264 43.35 45.58 24.69
CA LEU A 264 44.77 45.92 24.61
C LEU A 264 44.99 47.32 24.00
N ASN A 265 44.20 47.66 22.98
CA ASN A 265 44.27 48.98 22.35
C ASN A 265 43.85 50.11 23.30
N ASN A 266 42.79 49.91 24.10
CA ASN A 266 42.31 50.93 25.03
C ASN A 266 43.27 51.14 26.20
N ILE A 267 43.88 50.08 26.75
CA ILE A 267 44.94 50.20 27.76
C ILE A 267 46.09 51.05 27.23
N SER A 268 46.57 50.74 26.03
CA SER A 268 47.68 51.47 25.42
C SER A 268 47.32 52.94 25.16
N ALA A 269 46.10 53.20 24.71
CA ALA A 269 45.63 54.55 24.44
C ALA A 269 45.48 55.40 25.72
N GLN A 270 45.15 54.78 26.86
CA GLN A 270 44.99 55.46 28.14
C GLN A 270 46.31 55.85 28.81
N ILE A 271 47.42 55.18 28.48
CA ILE A 271 48.77 55.50 28.99
C ILE A 271 49.36 56.75 28.30
N ARG A 272 49.04 56.98 27.02
CA ARG A 272 49.66 58.04 26.20
C ARG A 272 49.47 59.46 26.78
N PRO A 273 48.26 59.90 27.17
CA PRO A 273 48.05 61.24 27.71
C PRO A 273 48.87 61.51 28.97
N SER A 274 49.03 60.51 29.85
CA SER A 274 49.86 60.66 31.05
C SER A 274 51.34 60.79 30.74
N LEU A 275 51.85 60.07 29.74
CA LEU A 275 53.24 60.23 29.28
C LEU A 275 53.47 61.61 28.67
N ASP A 276 52.54 62.11 27.84
CA ASP A 276 52.62 63.45 27.25
C ASP A 276 52.58 64.55 28.34
N ALA A 277 51.77 64.38 29.38
CA ALA A 277 51.71 65.30 30.53
C ALA A 277 52.98 65.28 31.40
N MET A 278 53.69 64.14 31.47
CA MET A 278 54.98 64.03 32.15
C MET A 278 56.07 64.84 31.45
N GLU A 279 56.08 64.85 30.11
CA GLU A 279 57.01 65.66 29.30
C GLU A 279 56.78 67.17 29.51
N GLN A 280 55.56 67.57 29.89
CA GLN A 280 55.18 68.95 30.17
C GLN A 280 55.42 69.39 31.63
N GLY A 281 55.98 68.51 32.49
CA GLY A 281 56.48 68.87 33.82
C GLY A 281 55.67 68.38 35.02
N ASP A 282 54.52 67.72 34.85
CA ASP A 282 53.73 67.14 35.96
C ASP A 282 54.16 65.70 36.31
N THR A 283 55.49 65.47 36.34
CA THR A 283 56.06 64.12 36.35
C THR A 283 55.66 63.30 37.58
N LYS A 284 55.65 63.90 38.79
CA LYS A 284 55.42 63.16 40.03
C LYS A 284 53.97 62.68 40.18
N ARG A 285 53.00 63.51 39.80
CA ARG A 285 51.56 63.17 39.90
C ARG A 285 51.20 62.08 38.89
N GLN A 286 51.68 62.23 37.65
CA GLN A 286 51.43 61.29 36.56
C GLN A 286 52.11 59.92 36.79
N VAL A 287 53.33 59.88 37.35
CA VAL A 287 53.97 58.60 37.72
C VAL A 287 53.16 57.84 38.76
N LYS A 288 52.63 58.54 39.78
CA LYS A 288 51.78 57.89 40.79
C LYS A 288 50.46 57.38 40.19
N ALA A 289 49.85 58.15 39.29
CA ALA A 289 48.65 57.74 38.56
C ALA A 289 48.88 56.49 37.70
N LEU A 290 49.98 56.43 36.96
CA LEU A 290 50.36 55.25 36.18
C LEU A 290 50.65 54.02 37.06
N GLN A 291 51.31 54.20 38.20
CA GLN A 291 51.55 53.11 39.15
C GLN A 291 50.24 52.53 39.70
N ASN A 292 49.30 53.40 40.09
CA ASN A 292 47.97 52.99 40.54
C ASN A 292 47.19 52.27 39.43
N TYR A 293 47.20 52.83 38.22
CA TYR A 293 46.53 52.23 37.06
C TYR A 293 47.05 50.83 36.74
N ILE A 294 48.38 50.63 36.74
CA ILE A 294 48.98 49.31 36.53
C ILE A 294 48.57 48.35 37.64
N ALA A 295 48.61 48.77 38.92
CA ALA A 295 48.18 47.93 40.03
C ALA A 295 46.69 47.55 39.93
N HIS A 296 45.83 48.48 39.50
CA HIS A 296 44.42 48.22 39.27
C HIS A 296 44.19 47.27 38.08
N ILE A 297 44.96 47.39 36.99
CA ILE A 297 44.95 46.43 35.87
C ILE A 297 45.34 45.04 36.37
N GLU A 298 46.43 44.92 37.13
CA GLU A 298 46.91 43.64 37.65
C GLU A 298 45.85 42.97 38.54
N ASN A 299 45.23 43.73 39.44
CA ASN A 299 44.16 43.23 40.29
C ASN A 299 42.94 42.80 39.47
N TYR A 300 42.49 43.65 38.54
CA TYR A 300 41.36 43.33 37.65
C TYR A 300 41.64 42.07 36.83
N MET A 301 42.84 41.94 36.25
CA MET A 301 43.23 40.77 35.47
C MET A 301 43.33 39.50 36.32
N MET A 302 43.84 39.58 37.54
CA MET A 302 43.89 38.45 38.47
C MET A 302 42.48 37.97 38.84
N LEU A 303 41.57 38.92 39.11
CA LEU A 303 40.17 38.61 39.37
C LEU A 303 39.47 38.01 38.14
N GLU A 304 39.79 38.48 36.92
CA GLU A 304 39.18 38.00 35.68
C GLU A 304 39.72 36.61 35.29
N GLN A 305 41.00 36.34 35.54
CA GLN A 305 41.60 35.02 35.36
C GLN A 305 40.99 33.98 36.30
N THR A 306 40.71 34.38 37.54
CA THR A 306 40.09 33.53 38.56
C THR A 306 38.58 33.73 38.64
N ARG A 307 37.95 34.29 37.60
CA ARG A 307 36.55 34.74 37.67
C ARG A 307 35.56 33.65 38.11
N GLU A 308 35.81 32.40 37.70
CA GLU A 308 34.99 31.23 38.06
C GLU A 308 35.29 30.66 39.46
N GLU A 309 36.37 31.12 40.10
CA GLU A 309 36.71 30.78 41.49
C GLU A 309 35.95 31.73 42.43
N HIS A 310 34.71 31.36 42.78
CA HIS A 310 33.87 32.14 43.69
C HIS A 310 34.45 32.20 45.12
N TYR A 311 34.16 33.29 45.82
CA TYR A 311 34.61 33.46 47.21
C TYR A 311 33.91 32.48 48.14
N GLU A 312 34.63 31.98 49.14
CA GLU A 312 34.02 31.21 50.22
C GLU A 312 33.08 32.10 51.05
N LEU A 313 31.83 31.63 51.24
CA LEU A 313 30.79 32.36 51.94
C LEU A 313 30.66 31.86 53.38
N THR A 314 30.71 32.77 54.34
CA THR A 314 30.52 32.50 55.77
C THR A 314 29.35 33.30 56.31
N SER A 315 28.69 32.79 57.36
CA SER A 315 27.48 33.43 57.90
C SER A 315 27.86 34.60 58.81
N HIS A 316 27.42 35.82 58.48
CA HIS A 316 27.71 37.04 59.25
C HIS A 316 26.42 37.80 59.62
N ASN A 317 26.44 38.51 60.75
CA ASN A 317 25.35 39.42 61.14
C ASN A 317 25.43 40.71 60.31
N MET A 318 24.47 40.92 59.42
CA MET A 318 24.46 42.05 58.49
C MET A 318 24.24 43.41 59.14
N GLY A 319 23.59 43.43 60.32
CA GLY A 319 23.45 44.66 61.12
C GLY A 319 24.81 45.14 61.64
N GLN A 320 25.53 44.25 62.32
CA GLN A 320 26.88 44.54 62.83
C GLN A 320 27.88 44.86 61.71
N PHE A 321 27.80 44.12 60.59
CA PHE A 321 28.62 44.39 59.41
C PHE A 321 28.34 45.78 58.83
N CYS A 322 27.07 46.17 58.62
CA CYS A 322 26.73 47.50 58.11
C CYS A 322 27.27 48.59 59.04
N GLU A 323 27.10 48.44 60.36
CA GLU A 323 27.61 49.40 61.33
C GLU A 323 29.14 49.54 61.26
N LYS A 324 29.87 48.42 61.15
CA LYS A 324 31.33 48.40 61.00
C LYS A 324 31.77 49.15 59.74
N VAL A 325 31.20 48.83 58.59
CA VAL A 325 31.52 49.51 57.31
C VAL A 325 31.14 51.00 57.38
N THR A 326 30.05 51.34 58.05
CA THR A 326 29.62 52.74 58.22
C THR A 326 30.63 53.59 58.99
N GLN A 327 31.28 53.03 60.01
CA GLN A 327 32.33 53.74 60.74
C GLN A 327 33.55 54.03 59.86
N GLU A 328 33.90 53.10 58.98
CA GLU A 328 34.99 53.26 58.02
C GLU A 328 34.63 54.30 56.95
N VAL A 329 33.41 54.25 56.43
CA VAL A 329 32.89 55.25 55.49
C VAL A 329 32.89 56.65 56.10
N LYS A 330 32.53 56.80 57.39
CA LYS A 330 32.62 58.10 58.09
C LYS A 330 34.04 58.67 58.13
N ALA A 331 35.07 57.83 58.09
CA ALA A 331 36.46 58.29 58.05
C ALA A 331 36.90 58.76 56.64
N MET A 332 36.21 58.33 55.59
CA MET A 332 36.51 58.65 54.19
C MET A 332 35.77 59.89 53.68
N VAL A 333 34.71 60.29 54.38
CA VAL A 333 33.76 61.32 53.96
C VAL A 333 34.10 62.67 54.61
N LYS A 334 33.90 63.78 53.88
CA LYS A 334 34.07 65.15 54.41
C LYS A 334 33.09 65.39 55.58
N SER A 335 33.47 66.20 56.57
CA SER A 335 32.64 66.46 57.76
C SER A 335 31.24 67.05 57.50
N THR A 336 31.00 67.55 56.28
CA THR A 336 29.74 68.15 55.83
C THR A 336 28.74 67.15 55.26
N THR A 337 29.14 65.91 54.97
CA THR A 337 28.28 64.91 54.33
C THR A 337 27.76 63.93 55.38
N GLU A 338 26.44 63.75 55.44
CA GLU A 338 25.79 62.90 56.43
C GLU A 338 25.92 61.42 56.05
N VAL A 339 26.34 60.55 56.99
CA VAL A 339 26.43 59.10 56.76
C VAL A 339 25.46 58.36 57.66
N THR A 340 24.55 57.60 57.05
CA THR A 340 23.50 56.83 57.73
C THR A 340 23.61 55.34 57.39
N CYS A 341 23.23 54.46 58.31
CA CYS A 341 23.10 53.02 58.06
C CYS A 341 21.74 52.52 58.50
N THR A 342 21.13 51.71 57.63
CA THR A 342 19.84 51.05 57.86
C THR A 342 20.01 49.55 57.57
N ALA A 343 20.27 48.74 58.57
CA ALA A 343 20.40 47.30 58.40
C ALA A 343 19.63 46.54 59.48
N GLN A 344 18.94 45.48 59.08
CA GLN A 344 18.30 44.56 60.02
C GLN A 344 19.36 43.59 60.58
N PRO A 345 19.31 43.20 61.87
CA PRO A 345 20.27 42.28 62.49
C PRO A 345 20.00 40.83 62.08
N ILE A 346 20.09 40.56 60.78
CA ILE A 346 19.82 39.26 60.16
C ILE A 346 21.15 38.62 59.79
N SER A 347 21.25 37.30 59.97
CA SER A 347 22.40 36.53 59.47
C SER A 347 22.27 36.23 57.98
N PHE A 348 23.33 36.48 57.22
CA PHE A 348 23.42 36.21 55.78
C PHE A 348 24.80 35.65 55.44
N ALA A 349 24.88 34.69 54.52
CA ALA A 349 26.16 34.10 54.11
C ALA A 349 26.81 34.96 53.01
N THR A 350 28.03 35.43 53.24
CA THR A 350 28.81 36.22 52.30
C THR A 350 30.29 36.14 52.66
N ASN A 351 31.18 36.63 51.79
CA ASN A 351 32.55 36.93 52.19
C ASN A 351 32.63 38.37 52.73
N GLU A 352 32.93 38.52 54.02
CA GLU A 352 32.93 39.84 54.70
C GLU A 352 33.96 40.80 54.07
N ASP A 353 35.17 40.31 53.79
CA ASP A 353 36.27 41.14 53.28
C ASP A 353 36.02 41.60 51.85
N ALA A 354 35.55 40.71 50.97
CA ALA A 354 35.21 41.07 49.60
C ALA A 354 34.04 42.06 49.54
N LEU A 355 32.98 41.81 50.32
CA LEU A 355 31.83 42.72 50.38
C LEU A 355 32.22 44.09 50.95
N ARG A 356 33.01 44.12 52.03
CA ARG A 356 33.54 45.35 52.61
C ARG A 356 34.32 46.14 51.56
N THR A 357 35.22 45.46 50.84
CA THR A 357 36.04 46.09 49.80
C THR A 357 35.19 46.71 48.69
N ILE A 358 34.17 45.99 48.20
CA ILE A 358 33.22 46.53 47.20
C ILE A 358 32.56 47.81 47.71
N LEU A 359 32.03 47.78 48.93
CA LEU A 359 31.29 48.92 49.50
C LEU A 359 32.20 50.13 49.72
N LEU A 360 33.41 49.92 50.25
CA LEU A 360 34.37 51.00 50.46
C LEU A 360 34.85 51.60 49.14
N ASN A 361 35.16 50.79 48.13
CA ASN A 361 35.60 51.28 46.83
C ASN A 361 34.49 52.08 46.12
N ILE A 362 33.24 51.62 46.18
CA ILE A 362 32.10 52.39 45.66
C ILE A 362 32.02 53.75 46.36
N VAL A 363 32.14 53.77 47.69
CA VAL A 363 32.07 55.01 48.45
C VAL A 363 33.25 55.92 48.16
N GLU A 364 34.46 55.39 48.05
CA GLU A 364 35.67 56.13 47.70
C GLU A 364 35.51 56.88 46.37
N GLU A 365 34.91 56.22 45.38
CA GLU A 365 34.64 56.83 44.08
C GLU A 365 33.53 57.88 44.16
N VAL A 366 32.47 57.60 44.93
CA VAL A 366 31.37 58.54 45.16
C VAL A 366 31.84 59.82 45.83
N VAL A 367 32.72 59.75 46.84
CA VAL A 367 33.15 60.95 47.60
C VAL A 367 34.10 61.87 46.84
N LYS A 368 34.68 61.40 45.72
CA LYS A 368 35.45 62.25 44.80
C LYS A 368 34.55 63.22 44.04
N ALA A 369 33.29 62.86 43.82
CA ALA A 369 32.32 63.72 43.14
C ALA A 369 31.88 64.89 44.04
N ASP A 370 31.69 66.06 43.44
CA ASP A 370 31.14 67.22 44.13
C ASP A 370 29.61 67.09 44.29
N GLY A 371 29.07 67.68 45.36
CA GLY A 371 27.62 67.73 45.60
C GLY A 371 27.01 66.55 46.37
N VAL A 372 27.83 65.66 46.95
CA VAL A 372 27.33 64.55 47.79
C VAL A 372 26.88 65.06 49.16
N GLU A 373 25.57 65.05 49.39
CA GLU A 373 24.95 65.54 50.64
C GLU A 373 24.85 64.46 51.71
N ARG A 374 24.43 63.25 51.31
CA ARG A 374 24.21 62.12 52.23
C ARG A 374 24.56 60.80 51.58
N ILE A 375 25.25 59.93 52.34
CA ILE A 375 25.49 58.54 51.98
C ILE A 375 24.69 57.64 52.92
N ASN A 376 23.85 56.76 52.35
CA ASN A 376 23.09 55.77 53.09
C ASN A 376 23.52 54.36 52.70
N LEU A 377 23.95 53.58 53.69
CA LEU A 377 24.28 52.17 53.57
C LEU A 377 23.11 51.35 54.10
N GLU A 378 22.51 50.51 53.26
CA GLU A 378 21.32 49.75 53.63
C GLU A 378 21.46 48.28 53.25
N PHE A 379 21.10 47.38 54.15
CA PHE A 379 20.98 45.95 53.82
C PHE A 379 19.52 45.50 53.89
N LYS A 380 19.03 44.95 52.78
CA LYS A 380 17.68 44.39 52.65
C LYS A 380 17.74 42.93 52.23
N LYS A 381 17.26 42.04 53.10
CA LYS A 381 17.00 40.65 52.72
C LYS A 381 15.79 40.59 51.79
N ARG A 382 15.96 40.05 50.58
CA ARG A 382 14.87 39.93 49.60
C ARG A 382 14.14 38.60 49.71
N ASN A 383 14.89 37.51 49.85
CA ASN A 383 14.35 36.19 50.08
C ASN A 383 15.35 35.38 50.95
N PRO A 384 15.10 34.09 51.26
CA PRO A 384 16.00 33.32 52.11
C PRO A 384 17.45 33.29 51.64
N HIS A 385 17.67 33.34 50.32
CA HIS A 385 18.95 33.09 49.65
C HIS A 385 19.55 34.32 48.96
N THR A 386 18.80 35.43 48.89
CA THR A 386 19.27 36.67 48.24
C THR A 386 19.07 37.89 49.13
N GLY A 387 20.09 38.73 49.14
CA GLY A 387 20.12 40.00 49.87
C GLY A 387 20.66 41.09 48.98
N ASN A 388 20.22 42.33 49.22
CA ASN A 388 20.74 43.49 48.53
C ASN A 388 21.40 44.40 49.55
N PHE A 389 22.65 44.75 49.28
CA PHE A 389 23.34 45.85 49.94
C PHE A 389 23.26 47.07 49.04
N LEU A 390 22.65 48.15 49.52
CA LEU A 390 22.41 49.37 48.77
C LEU A 390 23.34 50.47 49.29
N VAL A 391 24.06 51.13 48.39
CA VAL A 391 24.83 52.34 48.67
C VAL A 391 24.15 53.49 47.95
N THR A 392 23.51 54.39 48.69
CA THR A 392 22.79 55.54 48.12
C THR A 392 23.57 56.82 48.38
N ALA A 393 23.95 57.52 47.32
CA ALA A 393 24.57 58.84 47.36
C ALA A 393 23.55 59.89 46.90
N VAL A 394 23.04 60.68 47.84
CA VAL A 394 22.08 61.76 47.59
C VAL A 394 22.82 63.02 47.15
N GLY A 395 22.30 63.71 46.13
CA GLY A 395 22.88 64.93 45.57
C GLY A 395 23.92 64.69 44.46
N MET A 396 24.45 63.47 44.32
CA MET A 396 25.37 63.12 43.23
C MET A 396 24.63 62.99 41.89
N THR A 397 25.20 63.57 40.84
CA THR A 397 24.73 63.41 39.45
C THR A 397 25.78 62.67 38.61
N LEU A 398 25.37 61.60 37.93
CA LEU A 398 26.22 60.88 36.97
C LEU A 398 25.66 61.09 35.55
N PRO A 399 26.46 61.56 34.59
CA PRO A 399 26.05 61.72 33.20
C PRO A 399 25.51 60.41 32.61
N GLU A 400 24.48 60.52 31.76
CA GLU A 400 23.79 59.36 31.17
C GLU A 400 24.73 58.46 30.35
N GLU A 401 25.67 59.07 29.63
CA GLU A 401 26.71 58.38 28.85
C GLU A 401 27.57 57.46 29.74
N LYS A 402 27.95 57.93 30.93
CA LYS A 402 28.75 57.14 31.89
C LYS A 402 27.95 56.03 32.57
N ARG A 403 26.61 56.08 32.57
CA ARG A 403 25.77 55.05 33.23
C ARG A 403 25.81 53.73 32.46
N GLU A 404 25.89 53.78 31.14
CA GLU A 404 25.91 52.58 30.28
C GLU A 404 27.26 51.86 30.31
N THR A 405 28.35 52.62 30.48
CA THR A 405 29.74 52.14 30.44
C THR A 405 30.37 51.93 31.82
N LEU A 406 29.70 52.33 32.92
CA LEU A 406 30.25 52.39 34.29
C LEU A 406 30.92 51.10 34.76
N PHE A 407 30.32 49.94 34.43
CA PHE A 407 30.81 48.63 34.87
C PHE A 407 31.63 47.92 33.79
N GLN A 408 31.90 48.57 32.65
CA GLN A 408 32.71 48.05 31.56
C GLN A 408 34.15 48.54 31.70
N ALA A 409 35.09 47.63 31.91
CA ALA A 409 36.51 47.98 32.01
C ALA A 409 37.04 48.51 30.69
N PHE A 410 37.91 49.52 30.75
CA PHE A 410 38.61 50.11 29.59
C PHE A 410 37.66 50.64 28.50
N SER A 411 36.47 51.10 28.88
CA SER A 411 35.43 51.61 27.97
C SER A 411 35.76 53.00 27.43
N GLU A 412 36.44 53.84 28.21
CA GLU A 412 36.74 55.24 27.90
C GLU A 412 38.20 55.59 28.24
N ILE A 413 38.78 56.52 27.48
CA ILE A 413 40.12 57.07 27.76
C ILE A 413 39.93 58.31 28.63
N ALA A 414 40.32 58.22 29.91
CA ALA A 414 40.24 59.30 30.88
C ALA A 414 41.64 59.73 31.38
N ASP A 415 41.69 60.89 32.06
CA ASP A 415 42.90 61.33 32.76
C ASP A 415 43.13 60.44 34.00
N LEU A 416 44.22 59.66 33.98
CA LEU A 416 44.58 58.73 35.05
C LEU A 416 44.81 59.42 36.41
N THR A 417 44.99 60.74 36.45
CA THR A 417 45.12 61.48 37.70
C THR A 417 43.79 61.79 38.38
N GLU A 418 42.66 61.59 37.70
CA GLU A 418 41.32 61.80 38.22
C GLU A 418 40.62 60.45 38.47
N ASP A 419 40.52 59.62 37.43
CA ASP A 419 39.90 58.30 37.48
C ASP A 419 40.50 57.41 36.38
N ASP A 420 40.83 56.17 36.74
CA ASP A 420 41.30 55.18 35.77
C ASP A 420 40.19 54.31 35.18
N GLY A 421 38.97 54.44 35.70
CA GLY A 421 37.78 53.75 35.21
C GLY A 421 37.72 52.27 35.58
N LEU A 422 38.61 51.78 36.46
CA LEU A 422 38.67 50.35 36.83
C LEU A 422 38.01 50.03 38.17
N THR A 423 37.73 51.02 39.01
CA THR A 423 37.12 50.81 40.33
C THR A 423 35.78 50.07 40.23
N PHE A 424 34.81 50.57 39.44
CA PHE A 424 33.49 49.95 39.32
C PHE A 424 33.47 48.62 38.56
N PRO A 425 34.20 48.43 37.44
CA PRO A 425 34.36 47.12 36.81
C PRO A 425 34.97 46.09 37.75
N THR A 426 35.99 46.46 38.54
CA THR A 426 36.59 45.57 39.56
C THR A 426 35.58 45.20 40.63
N CYS A 427 34.81 46.17 41.14
CA CYS A 427 33.74 45.91 42.10
C CYS A 427 32.64 45.00 41.54
N SER A 428 32.30 45.16 40.25
CA SER A 428 31.32 44.31 39.56
C SER A 428 31.80 42.86 39.47
N LEU A 429 33.08 42.66 39.17
CA LEU A 429 33.70 41.35 39.11
C LEU A 429 33.82 40.69 40.51
N MET A 430 34.18 41.45 41.53
CA MET A 430 34.15 40.97 42.92
C MET A 430 32.74 40.59 43.36
N ALA A 431 31.71 41.37 42.97
CA ALA A 431 30.31 41.05 43.22
C ALA A 431 29.89 39.75 42.49
N TYR A 432 30.35 39.54 41.25
CA TYR A 432 30.14 38.27 40.54
C TYR A 432 30.77 37.09 41.29
N LYS A 433 32.00 37.24 41.79
CA LYS A 433 32.67 36.22 42.62
C LYS A 433 31.97 35.97 43.96
N LEU A 434 31.12 36.89 44.44
CA LEU A 434 30.20 36.71 45.57
C LEU A 434 28.85 36.06 45.18
N ASN A 435 28.75 35.43 43.99
CA ASN A 435 27.50 34.93 43.38
C ASN A 435 26.45 36.01 43.15
N GLY A 436 26.89 37.26 43.12
CA GLY A 436 26.08 38.46 43.10
C GLY A 436 26.22 39.27 41.82
N HIS A 437 25.62 40.45 41.82
CA HIS A 437 25.77 41.42 40.74
C HIS A 437 25.77 42.84 41.31
N LEU A 438 26.63 43.70 40.77
CA LEU A 438 26.61 45.13 41.03
C LEU A 438 25.86 45.84 39.90
N ARG A 439 24.93 46.72 40.24
CA ARG A 439 24.18 47.53 39.28
C ARG A 439 23.76 48.88 39.86
N LEU A 440 23.31 49.78 39.00
CA LEU A 440 22.60 50.99 39.41
C LEU A 440 21.11 50.71 39.62
N ASP A 441 20.48 51.47 40.51
CA ASP A 441 19.03 51.56 40.64
C ASP A 441 18.51 52.69 39.74
N ASP A 442 18.04 52.31 38.56
CA ASP A 442 17.51 53.24 37.55
C ASP A 442 16.15 53.83 37.91
N GLU A 443 15.55 53.48 39.05
CA GLU A 443 14.32 54.11 39.55
C GLU A 443 14.61 55.25 40.54
N PHE A 444 15.83 55.31 41.10
CA PHE A 444 16.21 56.37 42.03
C PHE A 444 16.55 57.66 41.29
N ARG A 445 15.91 58.78 41.67
CA ARG A 445 16.01 60.09 40.97
C ARG A 445 16.68 61.20 41.77
N HIS A 446 16.84 61.04 43.09
CA HIS A 446 17.38 62.08 43.99
C HIS A 446 18.89 61.93 44.23
N GLY A 447 19.59 61.30 43.28
CA GLY A 447 20.99 60.94 43.38
C GLY A 447 21.26 59.61 42.68
N ILE A 448 22.26 58.88 43.16
CA ILE A 448 22.66 57.58 42.61
C ILE A 448 22.54 56.53 43.69
N ARG A 449 22.07 55.34 43.30
CA ARG A 449 22.05 54.19 44.20
C ARG A 449 22.67 52.99 43.51
N PHE A 450 23.72 52.47 44.13
CA PHE A 450 24.34 51.21 43.77
C PHE A 450 23.66 50.08 44.53
N VAL A 451 23.40 48.98 43.83
CA VAL A 451 22.78 47.78 44.38
C VAL A 451 23.76 46.64 44.18
N VAL A 452 24.35 46.18 45.28
CA VAL A 452 25.11 44.93 45.36
C VAL A 452 24.13 43.84 45.71
N GLU A 453 23.71 43.07 44.72
CA GLU A 453 22.96 41.83 44.94
C GLU A 453 23.92 40.74 45.40
N LEU A 454 23.53 39.99 46.44
CA LEU A 454 24.28 38.90 47.03
C LEU A 454 23.42 37.64 47.03
N LYS A 455 24.04 36.49 46.78
CA LYS A 455 23.38 35.18 46.83
C LYS A 455 24.18 34.23 47.71
N ASP A 456 23.48 33.50 48.59
CA ASP A 456 24.12 32.54 49.50
C ASP A 456 24.36 31.14 48.85
N LYS A 457 23.97 30.96 47.59
CA LYS A 457 24.09 29.71 46.80
C LYS A 457 24.27 29.96 45.31
#